data_AF-K7RSJ9-F1
#
_entry.id   AF-K7RSJ9-F1
#
_cell.length_a   1.000
_cell.length_b   1.000
_cell.length_c   1.000
_cell.angle_alpha   90.00
_cell.angle_beta   90.00
_cell.angle_gamma   90.00
#
_symmetry.space_group_name_H-M   'P 1'
#
loop_
_entity.id
_entity.type
_entity.pdbx_description
1 polymer ?
#
loop_
_entity_poly.entity_id
_entity_poly.type
_entity_poly.pdbx_seq_one_letter_code
_entity_poly.pdbx_strand_id
1 'polypeptide(L)'
;MSRAAYYPPANRTAQRFDGAYRGSPMAPNCLVLHTTEGQSWPGYSGGGVAPHLTALPDFTNKRLVWRQHFPVTMSARALVNRAGGVETNTANCIQVELVGTSGWATTANRHRDYTLADKWCWATHATDWMIRDLGAFIAWCHAEWGVPISAPYAFDTWAGNNSHRMSFAQWRKFKGVCGHSHVPENEHTDPGAIPIAKILAAAKGGATTTSTTSGDDDMQQSDWVRMTALVRNEIAYAHLEGQAQLINNAKAVSVENQKRIEKARAEIENTRVQLHGDIGVVQNQNAQLAARIDALEAKLNGDSQ
;
A
#
# COMPACT_ATOMS: atom_id res chain seq x y z
N MET A 1 21.99 4.94 17.14
CA MET A 1 20.55 4.68 16.91
C MET A 1 20.43 3.64 15.80
N SER A 2 19.53 2.66 15.92
CA SER A 2 19.24 1.72 14.83
C SER A 2 18.56 2.47 13.68
N ARG A 3 19.10 2.35 12.46
CA ARG A 3 18.53 2.99 11.25
C ARG A 3 17.14 2.43 10.93
N ALA A 4 16.22 3.27 10.44
CA ALA A 4 14.83 2.86 10.21
C ALA A 4 14.68 1.85 9.05
N ALA A 5 14.10 0.68 9.34
CA ALA A 5 13.81 -0.35 8.35
C ALA A 5 12.53 -0.07 7.51
N TYR A 6 11.68 0.85 7.99
CA TYR A 6 10.39 1.12 7.39
C TYR A 6 10.13 2.61 7.21
N TYR A 7 9.61 2.98 6.05
CA TYR A 7 9.19 4.34 5.76
C TYR A 7 7.92 4.65 6.59
N PRO A 8 7.89 5.73 7.39
CA PRO A 8 6.76 6.02 8.29
C PRO A 8 5.39 6.08 7.58
N PRO A 9 5.24 6.79 6.44
CA PRO A 9 3.95 6.87 5.74
C PRO A 9 3.48 5.59 5.03
N ALA A 10 4.30 4.55 4.97
CA ALA A 10 3.96 3.34 4.24
C ALA A 10 3.03 2.42 5.05
N ASN A 11 1.99 1.91 4.40
CA ASN A 11 1.23 0.78 4.90
C ASN A 11 2.11 -0.48 4.88
N ARG A 12 2.22 -1.15 6.03
CA ARG A 12 3.09 -2.32 6.27
C ARG A 12 2.32 -3.63 6.47
N THR A 13 1.00 -3.60 6.29
CA THR A 13 0.14 -4.77 6.49
C THR A 13 -0.42 -5.29 5.16
N ALA A 14 -0.72 -4.39 4.23
CA ALA A 14 -1.16 -4.74 2.88
C ALA A 14 0.04 -5.15 2.01
N GLN A 15 -0.08 -6.29 1.33
CA GLN A 15 0.93 -6.81 0.39
C GLN A 15 2.33 -6.93 1.01
N ARG A 16 2.42 -7.31 2.28
CA ARG A 16 3.70 -7.60 2.92
C ARG A 16 4.20 -8.98 2.50
N PHE A 17 5.42 -9.08 1.98
CA PHE A 17 5.94 -10.30 1.35
C PHE A 17 7.21 -10.87 1.99
N ASP A 18 7.81 -10.15 2.94
CA ASP A 18 9.04 -10.55 3.65
C ASP A 18 8.92 -11.86 4.47
N GLY A 19 7.69 -12.25 4.84
CA GLY A 19 7.42 -13.56 5.46
C GLY A 19 7.54 -14.74 4.49
N ALA A 20 7.09 -14.56 3.24
CA ALA A 20 7.11 -15.61 2.21
C ALA A 20 8.43 -15.62 1.43
N TYR A 21 9.04 -14.45 1.24
CA TYR A 21 10.28 -14.28 0.51
C TYR A 21 11.32 -13.60 1.40
N ARG A 22 12.32 -14.35 1.83
CA ARG A 22 13.42 -13.79 2.63
C ARG A 22 14.43 -13.09 1.71
N GLY A 23 14.71 -11.83 2.00
CA GLY A 23 15.78 -11.07 1.35
C GLY A 23 17.13 -11.24 2.05
N SER A 24 18.21 -10.90 1.35
CA SER A 24 19.55 -10.81 1.92
C SER A 24 19.69 -9.53 2.74
N PRO A 25 20.34 -9.54 3.91
CA PRO A 25 20.61 -8.31 4.67
C PRO A 25 21.37 -7.26 3.84
N MET A 26 20.98 -6.00 3.97
CA MET A 26 21.55 -4.87 3.24
C MET A 26 21.79 -3.66 4.13
N ALA A 27 22.74 -2.83 3.73
CA ALA A 27 22.94 -1.48 4.21
C ALA A 27 22.78 -0.51 3.03
N PRO A 28 21.55 -0.04 2.76
CA PRO A 28 21.24 0.79 1.60
C PRO A 28 22.22 1.95 1.34
N ASN A 29 22.64 2.09 0.09
CA ASN A 29 23.49 3.19 -0.38
C ASN A 29 22.95 3.86 -1.67
N CYS A 30 21.93 3.27 -2.29
CA CYS A 30 21.28 3.78 -3.48
C CYS A 30 19.78 3.47 -3.52
N LEU A 31 19.07 4.18 -4.39
CA LEU A 31 17.66 4.03 -4.68
C LEU A 31 17.46 3.80 -6.18
N VAL A 32 16.68 2.78 -6.53
CA VAL A 32 16.23 2.49 -7.89
C VAL A 32 14.75 2.82 -8.01
N LEU A 33 14.44 3.70 -8.96
CA LEU A 33 13.07 4.06 -9.32
C LEU A 33 12.61 3.21 -10.50
N HIS A 34 11.38 2.74 -10.40
CA HIS A 34 10.67 1.96 -11.41
C HIS A 34 9.32 2.60 -11.71
N THR A 35 8.70 2.22 -12.84
CA THR A 35 7.26 2.44 -13.05
C THR A 35 6.55 1.14 -13.35
N THR A 36 5.34 0.99 -12.80
CA THR A 36 4.59 -0.27 -12.93
C THR A 36 3.96 -0.47 -14.30
N GLU A 37 3.95 0.58 -15.13
CA GLU A 37 3.20 0.68 -16.38
C GLU A 37 1.69 0.43 -16.21
N GLY A 38 1.16 0.62 -14.99
CA GLY A 38 -0.24 0.38 -14.64
C GLY A 38 -0.89 1.53 -13.87
N GLN A 39 -2.15 1.33 -13.44
CA GLN A 39 -2.97 2.34 -12.75
C GLN A 39 -3.43 1.89 -11.35
N SER A 40 -2.95 0.75 -10.88
CA SER A 40 -3.39 0.13 -9.64
C SER A 40 -2.22 -0.55 -8.92
N TRP A 41 -2.49 -1.05 -7.71
CA TRP A 41 -1.54 -1.85 -6.95
C TRP A 41 -1.23 -3.16 -7.68
N PRO A 42 0.01 -3.39 -8.15
CA PRO A 42 0.35 -4.64 -8.84
C PRO A 42 0.31 -5.81 -7.86
N GLY A 43 -0.04 -7.01 -8.37
CA GLY A 43 -0.02 -8.23 -7.58
C GLY A 43 1.38 -8.79 -7.31
N TYR A 44 2.39 -8.33 -8.06
CA TYR A 44 3.80 -8.77 -7.98
C TYR A 44 4.00 -10.28 -7.95
N SER A 45 3.15 -11.05 -8.65
CA SER A 45 3.15 -12.51 -8.63
C SER A 45 3.13 -13.08 -7.20
N GLY A 46 2.34 -12.48 -6.31
CA GLY A 46 2.27 -12.86 -4.91
C GLY A 46 3.52 -12.49 -4.09
N GLY A 47 4.33 -11.55 -4.57
CA GLY A 47 5.56 -11.07 -3.92
C GLY A 47 6.86 -11.56 -4.57
N GLY A 48 6.79 -12.48 -5.53
CA GLY A 48 7.96 -13.06 -6.19
C GLY A 48 8.85 -12.05 -6.93
N VAL A 49 8.26 -10.91 -7.34
CA VAL A 49 8.92 -9.81 -8.07
C VAL A 49 8.67 -8.44 -7.42
N ALA A 50 8.29 -8.40 -6.15
CA ALA A 50 7.93 -7.14 -5.51
C ALA A 50 9.18 -6.26 -5.20
N PRO A 51 9.07 -4.92 -5.32
CA PRO A 51 10.08 -3.96 -4.89
C PRO A 51 10.04 -3.82 -3.36
N HIS A 52 10.86 -2.94 -2.78
CA HIS A 52 10.74 -2.62 -1.36
C HIS A 52 9.45 -1.86 -1.07
N LEU A 53 9.13 -0.85 -1.90
CA LEU A 53 7.93 -0.05 -1.76
C LEU A 53 7.25 0.20 -3.10
N THR A 54 5.96 0.49 -3.03
CA THR A 54 5.17 0.98 -4.15
C THR A 54 4.44 2.25 -3.74
N ALA A 55 4.53 3.28 -4.60
CA ALA A 55 3.83 4.55 -4.44
C ALA A 55 2.69 4.65 -5.45
N LEU A 56 1.46 4.81 -4.96
CA LEU A 56 0.27 5.03 -5.77
C LEU A 56 -0.15 6.51 -5.71
N PRO A 57 -0.25 7.21 -6.86
CA PRO A 57 -0.90 8.52 -6.95
C PRO A 57 -2.38 8.48 -6.51
N ASP A 58 -2.70 9.16 -5.40
CA ASP A 58 -4.06 9.48 -5.00
C ASP A 58 -4.39 10.90 -5.50
N PHE A 59 -4.93 10.97 -6.72
CA PHE A 59 -5.23 12.24 -7.39
C PHE A 59 -6.28 13.08 -6.65
N THR A 60 -7.21 12.43 -5.94
CA THR A 60 -8.27 13.13 -5.20
C THR A 60 -7.67 13.87 -4.00
N ASN A 61 -6.82 13.18 -3.23
CA ASN A 61 -6.21 13.76 -2.03
C ASN A 61 -4.84 14.40 -2.28
N LYS A 62 -4.37 14.41 -3.54
CA LYS A 62 -3.11 15.02 -3.97
C LYS A 62 -1.91 14.56 -3.12
N ARG A 63 -1.76 13.24 -2.99
CA ARG A 63 -0.66 12.61 -2.25
C ARG A 63 -0.24 11.27 -2.86
N LEU A 64 0.97 10.84 -2.57
CA LEU A 64 1.38 9.45 -2.79
C LEU A 64 0.98 8.59 -1.60
N VAL A 65 0.23 7.52 -1.86
CA VAL A 65 -0.06 6.48 -0.88
C VAL A 65 1.00 5.39 -1.03
N TRP A 66 1.59 4.96 0.07
CA TRP A 66 2.72 4.04 0.07
C TRP A 66 2.33 2.66 0.62
N ARG A 67 2.81 1.60 -0.01
CA ARG A 67 2.88 0.25 0.57
C ARG A 67 4.33 -0.18 0.63
N GLN A 68 4.72 -0.81 1.74
CA GLN A 68 6.05 -1.36 1.90
C GLN A 68 5.97 -2.88 2.02
N HIS A 69 6.60 -3.55 1.07
CA HIS A 69 6.54 -4.99 0.86
C HIS A 69 7.67 -5.73 1.60
N PHE A 70 8.85 -5.10 1.65
CA PHE A 70 10.05 -5.59 2.35
C PHE A 70 10.67 -4.48 3.21
N PRO A 71 11.28 -4.80 4.37
CA PRO A 71 12.10 -3.83 5.09
C PRO A 71 13.30 -3.41 4.23
N VAL A 72 13.70 -2.14 4.26
CA VAL A 72 14.84 -1.64 3.44
C VAL A 72 16.19 -2.22 3.86
N THR A 73 16.25 -2.87 5.02
CA THR A 73 17.40 -3.63 5.53
C THR A 73 17.56 -5.00 4.87
N MET A 74 16.68 -5.39 3.94
CA MET A 74 16.75 -6.66 3.22
C MET A 74 16.46 -6.45 1.74
N SER A 75 17.12 -7.21 0.87
CA SER A 75 16.92 -7.12 -0.58
C SER A 75 15.48 -7.42 -1.00
N ALA A 76 14.90 -6.60 -1.86
CA ALA A 76 13.69 -6.89 -2.61
C ALA A 76 14.00 -7.61 -3.93
N ARG A 77 13.03 -7.67 -4.86
CA ARG A 77 13.04 -8.63 -5.97
C ARG A 77 12.65 -8.04 -7.34
N ALA A 78 12.54 -6.72 -7.47
CA ALA A 78 12.05 -6.08 -8.70
C ALA A 78 13.11 -5.98 -9.81
N LEU A 79 14.39 -6.26 -9.51
CA LEU A 79 15.45 -6.33 -10.51
C LEU A 79 15.70 -7.76 -10.96
N VAL A 80 16.04 -7.94 -12.24
CA VAL A 80 16.65 -9.18 -12.73
C VAL A 80 18.00 -9.35 -12.03
N ASN A 81 18.16 -10.49 -11.35
CA ASN A 81 19.29 -10.80 -10.49
C ASN A 81 19.92 -12.14 -10.93
N ARG A 82 20.82 -12.08 -11.90
CA ARG A 82 21.40 -13.29 -12.52
C ARG A 82 22.50 -13.84 -11.63
N ALA A 83 22.44 -15.15 -11.37
CA ALA A 83 23.49 -15.87 -10.65
C ALA A 83 24.85 -15.69 -11.35
N GLY A 84 25.85 -15.23 -10.61
CA GLY A 84 27.20 -14.96 -11.15
C GLY A 84 27.34 -13.60 -11.83
N GLY A 85 26.28 -12.79 -11.82
CA GLY A 85 26.28 -11.39 -12.25
C GLY A 85 26.78 -10.43 -11.17
N VAL A 86 26.16 -9.25 -11.10
CA VAL A 86 26.35 -8.29 -10.00
C VAL A 86 25.35 -8.44 -8.87
N GLU A 87 24.42 -9.40 -8.99
CA GLU A 87 23.39 -9.67 -7.98
C GLU A 87 22.63 -8.37 -7.63
N THR A 88 22.06 -7.74 -8.66
CA THR A 88 21.44 -6.40 -8.65
C THR A 88 20.51 -6.14 -7.46
N ASN A 89 19.68 -7.11 -7.06
CA ASN A 89 18.75 -6.98 -5.94
C ASN A 89 19.47 -6.86 -4.59
N THR A 90 20.63 -7.49 -4.45
CA THR A 90 21.38 -7.58 -3.19
C THR A 90 22.47 -6.52 -3.06
N ALA A 91 22.64 -5.68 -4.08
CA ALA A 91 23.66 -4.65 -4.15
C ALA A 91 23.32 -3.37 -3.35
N ASN A 92 22.76 -3.53 -2.14
CA ASN A 92 22.41 -2.42 -1.23
C ASN A 92 21.50 -1.34 -1.85
N CYS A 93 20.60 -1.73 -2.74
CA CYS A 93 19.65 -0.81 -3.36
C CYS A 93 18.28 -0.88 -2.68
N ILE A 94 17.67 0.27 -2.44
CA ILE A 94 16.23 0.38 -2.22
C ILE A 94 15.56 0.40 -3.60
N GLN A 95 14.44 -0.28 -3.75
CA GLN A 95 13.70 -0.40 -5.02
C GLN A 95 12.30 0.14 -4.79
N VAL A 96 11.85 1.06 -5.63
CA VAL A 96 10.54 1.67 -5.53
C VAL A 96 9.82 1.61 -6.87
N GLU A 97 8.62 1.05 -6.85
CA GLU A 97 7.68 1.12 -7.97
C GLU A 97 6.79 2.34 -7.86
N LEU A 98 6.74 3.13 -8.91
CA LEU A 98 5.82 4.25 -9.04
C LEU A 98 4.64 3.81 -9.90
N VAL A 99 3.44 3.77 -9.34
CA VAL A 99 2.25 3.42 -10.13
C VAL A 99 2.01 4.49 -11.19
N GLY A 100 2.00 4.06 -12.44
CA GLY A 100 1.92 4.92 -13.61
C GLY A 100 2.84 4.41 -14.71
N THR A 101 3.10 5.26 -15.70
CA THR A 101 3.96 4.95 -16.85
C THR A 101 5.15 5.90 -16.93
N SER A 102 6.29 5.35 -17.37
CA SER A 102 7.49 6.08 -17.78
C SER A 102 7.33 6.88 -19.08
N GLY A 103 6.18 6.75 -19.74
CA GLY A 103 5.93 7.22 -21.11
C GLY A 103 5.76 6.08 -22.11
N TRP A 104 6.11 4.84 -21.73
CA TRP A 104 5.95 3.66 -22.57
C TRP A 104 4.49 3.40 -22.95
N ALA A 105 3.57 3.45 -21.99
CA ALA A 105 2.15 3.20 -22.18
C ALA A 105 1.38 4.49 -22.56
N THR A 106 1.94 5.35 -23.40
CA THR A 106 1.31 6.62 -23.84
C THR A 106 1.04 6.66 -25.33
N THR A 107 0.11 7.51 -25.78
CA THR A 107 -0.28 7.63 -27.20
C THR A 107 0.89 7.86 -28.16
N ALA A 108 1.95 8.50 -27.69
CA ALA A 108 3.17 8.76 -28.44
C ALA A 108 3.99 7.50 -28.78
N ASN A 109 3.85 6.40 -28.04
CA ASN A 109 4.59 5.16 -28.30
C ASN A 109 3.78 4.17 -29.14
N ARG A 110 4.04 4.09 -30.45
CA ARG A 110 3.34 3.17 -31.37
C ARG A 110 3.56 1.67 -31.11
N HIS A 111 4.49 1.29 -30.23
CA HIS A 111 4.88 -0.10 -29.97
C HIS A 111 4.26 -0.70 -28.70
N ARG A 112 3.28 -0.02 -28.11
CA ARG A 112 2.59 -0.45 -26.89
C ARG A 112 1.30 -1.21 -27.20
N ASP A 113 0.94 -2.15 -26.34
CA ASP A 113 -0.32 -2.89 -26.44
C ASP A 113 -1.52 -2.18 -25.80
N TYR A 114 -1.27 -1.17 -24.96
CA TYR A 114 -2.29 -0.40 -24.26
C TYR A 114 -1.84 1.03 -23.94
N THR A 115 -2.78 1.88 -23.57
CA THR A 115 -2.50 3.29 -23.22
C THR A 115 -3.04 3.60 -21.84
N LEU A 116 -2.29 4.35 -21.05
CA LEU A 116 -2.76 4.98 -19.81
C LEU A 116 -3.10 6.45 -20.08
N ALA A 117 -4.03 7.00 -19.29
CA ALA A 117 -4.32 8.42 -19.33
C ALA A 117 -3.12 9.24 -18.86
N ASP A 118 -2.94 10.42 -19.44
CA ASP A 118 -1.80 11.31 -19.24
C ASP A 118 -1.45 11.57 -17.77
N LYS A 119 -2.44 11.71 -16.89
CA LYS A 119 -2.23 11.89 -15.44
C LYS A 119 -1.38 10.79 -14.79
N TRP A 120 -1.29 9.61 -15.40
CA TRP A 120 -0.47 8.49 -14.94
C TRP A 120 0.96 8.52 -15.49
N CYS A 121 1.29 9.42 -16.41
CA CYS A 121 2.62 9.54 -17.00
C CYS A 121 3.54 10.39 -16.12
N TRP A 122 4.55 9.76 -15.52
CA TRP A 122 5.50 10.44 -14.65
C TRP A 122 6.43 11.39 -15.41
N ALA A 123 6.73 11.10 -16.68
CA ALA A 123 7.60 11.94 -17.49
C ALA A 123 6.96 13.29 -17.88
N THR A 124 5.67 13.29 -18.21
CA THR A 124 4.99 14.48 -18.74
C THR A 124 3.99 15.12 -17.78
N HIS A 125 3.51 14.38 -16.76
CA HIS A 125 2.41 14.83 -15.89
C HIS A 125 2.68 14.58 -14.40
N ALA A 126 3.94 14.45 -13.98
CA ALA A 126 4.30 14.48 -12.57
C ALA A 126 3.96 15.87 -11.97
N THR A 127 2.91 15.89 -11.15
CA THR A 127 2.42 17.10 -10.47
C THR A 127 3.30 17.48 -9.28
N ASP A 128 3.18 18.72 -8.80
CA ASP A 128 3.99 19.23 -7.68
C ASP A 128 3.87 18.40 -6.40
N TRP A 129 2.68 17.86 -6.11
CA TRP A 129 2.50 17.01 -4.93
C TRP A 129 3.12 15.63 -5.09
N MET A 130 3.17 15.08 -6.31
CA MET A 130 3.90 13.84 -6.60
C MET A 130 5.41 14.05 -6.44
N ILE A 131 5.92 15.16 -6.99
CA ILE A 131 7.32 15.58 -6.88
C ILE A 131 7.71 15.78 -5.41
N ARG A 132 6.88 16.51 -4.65
CA ARG A 132 7.05 16.74 -3.21
C ARG A 132 7.14 15.43 -2.44
N ASP A 133 6.17 14.53 -2.62
CA ASP A 133 6.06 13.31 -1.81
C ASP A 133 7.18 12.30 -2.14
N LEU A 134 7.56 12.18 -3.41
CA LEU A 134 8.71 11.36 -3.80
C LEU A 134 10.03 12.00 -3.32
N GLY A 135 10.14 13.33 -3.35
CA GLY A 135 11.25 14.07 -2.77
C GLY A 135 11.38 13.83 -1.26
N ALA A 136 10.27 13.83 -0.52
CA ALA A 136 10.24 13.53 0.90
C ALA A 136 10.72 12.10 1.20
N PHE A 137 10.34 11.12 0.37
CA PHE A 137 10.86 9.76 0.49
C PHE A 137 12.38 9.68 0.26
N ILE A 138 12.91 10.38 -0.76
CA ILE A 138 14.37 10.44 -0.99
C ILE A 138 15.10 11.12 0.17
N ALA A 139 14.53 12.18 0.73
CA ALA A 139 15.07 12.86 1.91
C ALA A 139 15.10 11.93 3.13
N TRP A 140 14.09 11.10 3.32
CA TRP A 140 14.07 10.07 4.36
C TRP A 140 15.17 9.00 4.13
N CYS A 141 15.33 8.49 2.90
CA CYS A 141 16.43 7.59 2.56
C CYS A 141 17.80 8.21 2.86
N HIS A 142 17.96 9.50 2.61
CA HIS A 142 19.19 10.23 2.95
C HIS A 142 19.39 10.31 4.46
N ALA A 143 18.39 10.76 5.21
CA ALA A 143 18.48 10.96 6.65
C ALA A 143 18.77 9.66 7.41
N GLU A 144 18.09 8.56 7.03
CA GLU A 144 18.21 7.28 7.73
C GLU A 144 19.40 6.44 7.28
N TRP A 145 19.71 6.47 5.99
CA TRP A 145 20.66 5.53 5.39
C TRP A 145 21.89 6.18 4.76
N GLY A 146 21.89 7.51 4.61
CA GLY A 146 22.98 8.25 3.96
C GLY A 146 22.98 8.10 2.44
N VAL A 147 21.86 7.69 1.83
CA VAL A 147 21.73 7.65 0.36
C VAL A 147 21.92 9.07 -0.18
N PRO A 148 22.87 9.33 -1.10
CA PRO A 148 23.07 10.66 -1.65
C PRO A 148 21.83 11.20 -2.37
N ILE A 149 21.50 12.48 -2.14
CA ILE A 149 20.45 13.19 -2.90
C ILE A 149 21.03 13.69 -4.24
N SER A 150 21.44 12.75 -5.08
CA SER A 150 22.01 12.97 -6.40
C SER A 150 21.62 11.87 -7.37
N ALA A 151 21.50 12.23 -8.65
CA ALA A 151 21.25 11.30 -9.75
C ALA A 151 22.26 11.61 -10.87
N PRO A 152 23.42 10.93 -10.90
CA PRO A 152 24.50 11.27 -11.84
C PRO A 152 24.27 10.73 -13.27
N TYR A 153 23.25 9.91 -13.49
CA TYR A 153 22.87 9.39 -14.80
C TYR A 153 21.60 10.08 -15.33
N ALA A 154 21.54 10.23 -16.65
CA ALA A 154 20.43 10.89 -17.33
C ALA A 154 19.17 10.02 -17.33
N PHE A 155 18.04 10.61 -16.94
CA PHE A 155 16.73 9.97 -17.03
C PHE A 155 16.08 10.37 -18.34
N ASP A 156 16.14 9.48 -19.32
CA ASP A 156 15.69 9.74 -20.69
C ASP A 156 14.37 9.04 -21.01
N THR A 157 13.73 9.48 -22.09
CA THR A 157 12.49 8.85 -22.58
C THR A 157 12.73 7.36 -22.88
N TRP A 158 11.66 6.56 -22.87
CA TRP A 158 11.72 5.12 -23.14
C TRP A 158 12.46 4.76 -24.45
N ALA A 159 12.52 5.67 -25.43
CA ALA A 159 13.25 5.47 -26.68
C ALA A 159 14.78 5.71 -26.57
N GLY A 160 15.22 6.59 -25.66
CA GLY A 160 16.64 6.94 -25.47
C GLY A 160 17.32 6.22 -24.31
N ASN A 161 16.55 5.72 -23.34
CA ASN A 161 17.06 5.25 -22.06
C ASN A 161 17.89 3.95 -22.12
N ASN A 162 17.93 3.27 -23.28
CA ASN A 162 18.69 2.04 -23.50
C ASN A 162 20.21 2.25 -23.36
N SER A 163 20.68 3.49 -23.55
CA SER A 163 22.10 3.83 -23.66
C SER A 163 22.80 4.21 -22.34
N HIS A 164 22.05 4.34 -21.23
CA HIS A 164 22.58 4.79 -19.94
C HIS A 164 22.81 3.65 -18.94
N ARG A 165 22.83 2.40 -19.42
CA ARG A 165 23.06 1.21 -18.59
C ARG A 165 24.46 1.26 -17.97
N MET A 166 24.54 1.13 -16.66
CA MET A 166 25.80 0.97 -15.96
C MET A 166 26.44 -0.38 -16.31
N SER A 167 27.77 -0.38 -16.42
CA SER A 167 28.56 -1.61 -16.31
C SER A 167 28.46 -2.20 -14.90
N PHE A 168 28.89 -3.45 -14.78
CA PHE A 168 28.91 -4.16 -13.52
C PHE A 168 29.77 -3.46 -12.45
N ALA A 169 30.91 -2.91 -12.86
CA ALA A 169 31.81 -2.17 -11.98
C ALA A 169 31.24 -0.83 -11.55
N GLN A 170 30.49 -0.15 -12.42
CA GLN A 170 29.79 1.09 -12.07
C GLN A 170 28.68 0.81 -11.05
N TRP A 171 27.85 -0.22 -11.26
CA TRP A 171 26.76 -0.57 -10.35
C TRP A 171 27.26 -0.86 -8.92
N ARG A 172 28.32 -1.66 -8.78
CA ARG A 172 28.90 -1.97 -7.45
C ARG A 172 29.42 -0.74 -6.70
N LYS A 173 29.77 0.33 -7.40
CA LYS A 173 30.28 1.59 -6.81
C LYS A 173 29.20 2.66 -6.71
N PHE A 174 28.03 2.44 -7.31
CA PHE A 174 26.99 3.43 -7.43
C PHE A 174 26.46 3.84 -6.07
N LYS A 175 26.17 5.13 -5.93
CA LYS A 175 25.49 5.72 -4.79
C LYS A 175 24.58 6.82 -5.30
N GLY A 176 23.42 6.97 -4.66
CA GLY A 176 22.42 7.97 -5.01
C GLY A 176 21.19 7.36 -5.67
N VAL A 177 20.55 8.10 -6.57
CA VAL A 177 19.27 7.74 -7.17
C VAL A 177 19.47 7.42 -8.66
N CYS A 178 18.98 6.28 -9.10
CA CYS A 178 18.93 5.91 -10.52
C CYS A 178 17.56 5.31 -10.87
N GLY A 179 17.26 5.23 -12.16
CA GLY A 179 16.15 4.45 -12.70
C GLY A 179 16.52 3.00 -13.01
N HIS A 180 15.52 2.13 -13.20
CA HIS A 180 15.68 0.74 -13.66
C HIS A 180 16.51 0.64 -14.95
N SER A 181 16.35 1.62 -15.85
CA SER A 181 17.13 1.79 -17.09
C SER A 181 18.65 1.85 -16.92
N HIS A 182 19.14 2.23 -15.75
CA HIS A 182 20.57 2.32 -15.48
C HIS A 182 21.14 1.02 -14.92
N VAL A 183 20.30 0.14 -14.36
CA VAL A 183 20.77 -1.06 -13.65
C VAL A 183 21.18 -2.13 -14.66
N PRO A 184 22.41 -2.70 -14.58
CA PRO A 184 22.86 -3.77 -15.49
C PRO A 184 21.97 -5.02 -15.43
N GLU A 185 22.14 -5.94 -16.39
CA GLU A 185 21.40 -7.22 -16.52
C GLU A 185 19.89 -7.10 -16.83
N ASN A 186 19.35 -5.89 -16.76
CA ASN A 186 17.97 -5.56 -16.98
C ASN A 186 17.80 -4.94 -18.38
N GLU A 187 16.65 -5.19 -18.99
CA GLU A 187 16.33 -4.69 -20.34
C GLU A 187 15.25 -3.60 -20.33
N HIS A 188 14.72 -3.27 -19.14
CA HIS A 188 13.68 -2.26 -18.98
C HIS A 188 14.24 -0.83 -19.05
N THR A 189 13.39 0.12 -19.40
CA THR A 189 13.73 1.52 -19.69
C THR A 189 13.00 2.54 -18.81
N ASP A 190 12.23 2.05 -17.85
CA ASP A 190 11.58 2.85 -16.81
C ASP A 190 12.62 3.42 -15.82
N PRO A 191 12.31 4.53 -15.11
CA PRO A 191 11.04 5.28 -15.08
C PRO A 191 10.93 6.33 -16.19
N GLY A 192 11.74 6.21 -17.24
CA GLY A 192 11.77 7.15 -18.35
C GLY A 192 12.27 8.53 -17.92
N ALA A 193 11.83 9.56 -18.64
CA ALA A 193 12.20 10.96 -18.40
C ALA A 193 11.44 11.59 -17.22
N ILE A 194 11.35 10.87 -16.10
CA ILE A 194 10.81 11.41 -14.85
C ILE A 194 11.56 12.71 -14.48
N PRO A 195 10.90 13.75 -13.94
CA PRO A 195 11.56 15.03 -13.61
C PRO A 195 12.46 14.93 -12.37
N ILE A 196 13.49 14.09 -12.44
CA ILE A 196 14.38 13.74 -11.31
C ILE A 196 15.03 14.97 -10.70
N ALA A 197 15.41 15.97 -11.51
CA ALA A 197 16.00 17.22 -11.02
C ALA A 197 15.04 17.97 -10.07
N LYS A 198 13.74 18.04 -10.42
CA LYS A 198 12.72 18.66 -9.57
C LYS A 198 12.49 17.87 -8.29
N ILE A 199 12.48 16.53 -8.39
CA ILE A 199 12.32 15.63 -7.26
C ILE A 199 13.50 15.76 -6.28
N LEU A 200 14.74 15.79 -6.79
CA LEU A 200 15.93 15.99 -5.95
C LEU A 200 15.98 17.40 -5.34
N ALA A 201 15.50 18.42 -6.05
CA ALA A 201 15.35 19.76 -5.49
C ALA A 201 14.37 19.74 -4.31
N ALA A 202 13.19 19.12 -4.47
CA ALA A 202 12.22 18.95 -3.40
C ALA A 202 12.81 18.16 -2.21
N ALA A 203 13.59 17.12 -2.46
CA ALA A 203 14.27 16.34 -1.42
C ALA A 203 15.29 17.17 -0.62
N LYS A 204 16.01 18.09 -1.27
CA LYS A 204 16.92 19.05 -0.61
C LYS A 204 16.18 20.16 0.15
N GLY A 205 14.86 20.25 0.00
CA GLY A 205 14.07 21.36 0.54
C GLY A 205 14.04 22.59 -0.34
N GLY A 206 14.53 22.50 -1.59
CA GLY A 206 14.29 23.53 -2.58
C GLY A 206 12.79 23.65 -2.80
N ALA A 207 12.24 24.81 -2.47
CA ALA A 207 10.88 25.15 -2.86
C ALA A 207 10.75 24.91 -4.36
N THR A 208 9.67 24.25 -4.79
CA THR A 208 9.29 24.19 -6.20
C THR A 208 8.91 25.63 -6.60
N THR A 209 9.91 26.47 -6.85
CA THR A 209 9.71 27.90 -7.14
C THR A 209 9.14 28.04 -8.53
N THR A 210 7.85 28.33 -8.60
CA THR A 210 7.34 29.33 -9.54
C THR A 210 8.08 30.64 -9.27
N SER A 211 8.59 31.29 -10.32
CA SER A 211 9.47 32.45 -10.22
C SER A 211 8.80 33.67 -9.57
N THR A 212 9.43 34.25 -8.54
CA THR A 212 9.54 35.71 -8.33
C THR A 212 10.55 36.02 -7.20
N THR A 213 11.09 37.23 -7.21
CA THR A 213 12.41 37.71 -6.74
C THR A 213 12.62 38.00 -5.24
N SER A 214 13.91 38.03 -4.84
CA SER A 214 14.60 38.67 -3.67
C SER A 214 14.17 38.24 -2.26
N GLY A 215 15.01 38.11 -1.23
CA GLY A 215 16.41 38.41 -0.94
C GLY A 215 16.56 38.44 0.60
N ASP A 216 17.70 37.99 1.10
CA ASP A 216 18.27 38.15 2.46
C ASP A 216 17.80 37.33 3.67
N ASP A 217 18.83 37.06 4.50
CA ASP A 217 18.95 36.27 5.71
C ASP A 217 17.99 36.69 6.84
N ASP A 218 17.07 35.78 7.14
CA ASP A 218 16.53 35.49 8.46
C ASP A 218 15.95 34.09 8.33
N MET A 219 15.89 33.28 9.41
CA MET A 219 15.41 31.88 9.37
C MET A 219 14.19 31.77 8.45
N GLN A 220 14.41 31.27 7.21
CA GLN A 220 13.58 31.73 6.10
C GLN A 220 12.14 31.36 6.37
N GLN A 221 11.19 32.24 6.05
CA GLN A 221 9.75 31.95 6.16
C GLN A 221 9.41 30.59 5.52
N SER A 222 10.17 30.18 4.50
CA SER A 222 10.15 28.86 3.88
C SER A 222 10.47 27.70 4.85
N ASP A 223 11.42 27.84 5.77
CA ASP A 223 11.74 26.84 6.81
C ASP A 223 10.64 26.75 7.87
N TRP A 224 10.05 27.88 8.29
CA TRP A 224 8.91 27.87 9.22
C TRP A 224 7.66 27.26 8.56
N VAL A 225 7.41 27.59 7.30
CA VAL A 225 6.34 26.99 6.49
C VAL A 225 6.61 25.49 6.26
N ARG A 226 7.88 25.08 6.05
CA ARG A 226 8.28 23.68 5.88
C ARG A 226 8.08 22.88 7.16
N MET A 227 8.52 23.40 8.31
CA MET A 227 8.32 22.73 9.60
C MET A 227 6.84 22.66 9.95
N THR A 228 6.10 23.72 9.68
CA THR A 228 4.64 23.75 9.91
C THR A 228 3.91 22.82 8.96
N ALA A 229 4.32 22.68 7.70
CA ALA A 229 3.75 21.74 6.75
C ALA A 229 4.06 20.29 7.12
N LEU A 230 5.29 20.00 7.57
CA LEU A 230 5.68 18.68 8.08
C LEU A 230 4.88 18.33 9.32
N VAL A 231 4.76 19.23 10.29
CA VAL A 231 3.95 19.03 11.50
C VAL A 231 2.46 18.92 11.17
N ARG A 232 1.92 19.74 10.26
CA ARG A 232 0.52 19.64 9.82
C ARG A 232 0.24 18.33 9.10
N ASN A 233 1.16 17.88 8.25
CA ASN A 233 1.05 16.59 7.59
C ASN A 233 1.10 15.47 8.62
N GLU A 234 2.05 15.51 9.56
CA GLU A 234 2.17 14.52 10.62
C GLU A 234 0.89 14.45 11.48
N ILE A 235 0.33 15.60 11.87
CA ILE A 235 -0.93 15.70 12.60
C ILE A 235 -2.10 15.19 11.74
N ALA A 236 -2.17 15.55 10.46
CA ALA A 236 -3.21 15.08 9.55
C ALA A 236 -3.12 13.57 9.31
N TYR A 237 -1.91 13.02 9.20
CA TYR A 237 -1.67 11.58 9.08
C TYR A 237 -2.03 10.85 10.37
N ALA A 238 -1.59 11.33 11.54
CA ALA A 238 -1.98 10.77 12.82
C ALA A 238 -3.51 10.81 13.04
N HIS A 239 -4.17 11.88 12.58
CA HIS A 239 -5.63 11.99 12.61
C HIS A 239 -6.30 10.97 11.68
N LEU A 240 -5.81 10.80 10.46
CA LEU A 240 -6.31 9.81 9.51
C LEU A 240 -6.07 8.37 9.97
N GLU A 241 -4.92 8.06 10.57
CA GLU A 241 -4.66 6.76 11.19
C GLU A 241 -5.59 6.51 12.39
N GLY A 242 -5.80 7.52 13.24
CA GLY A 242 -6.78 7.47 14.32
C GLY A 242 -8.20 7.19 13.80
N GLN A 243 -8.63 7.86 12.73
CA GLN A 243 -9.92 7.61 12.07
C GLN A 243 -10.00 6.20 11.47
N ALA A 244 -8.94 5.72 10.82
CA ALA A 244 -8.90 4.36 10.27
C ALA A 244 -8.98 3.30 11.39
N GLN A 245 -8.30 3.53 12.51
CA GLN A 245 -8.37 2.66 13.68
C GLN A 245 -9.78 2.66 14.29
N LEU A 246 -10.44 3.82 14.38
CA LEU A 246 -11.82 3.93 14.84
C LEU A 246 -12.79 3.16 13.92
N ILE A 247 -12.62 3.25 12.61
CA ILE A 247 -13.43 2.49 11.62
C ILE A 247 -13.20 0.99 11.79
N ASN A 248 -11.95 0.55 11.97
CA ASN A 248 -11.63 -0.87 12.17
C ASN A 248 -12.22 -1.39 13.49
N ASN A 249 -12.15 -0.61 14.56
CA ASN A 249 -12.77 -0.95 15.84
C ASN A 249 -14.30 -1.03 15.70
N ALA A 250 -14.94 -0.09 14.99
CA ALA A 250 -16.37 -0.11 14.73
C ALA A 250 -16.80 -1.35 13.92
N LYS A 251 -16.01 -1.74 12.91
CA LYS A 251 -16.24 -3.00 12.16
C LYS A 251 -16.11 -4.22 13.06
N ALA A 252 -15.12 -4.28 13.93
CA ALA A 252 -14.95 -5.38 14.87
C ALA A 252 -16.14 -5.51 15.84
N VAL A 253 -16.63 -4.38 16.37
CA VAL A 253 -17.86 -4.34 17.20
C VAL A 253 -19.08 -4.80 16.40
N SER A 254 -19.22 -4.39 15.13
CA SER A 254 -20.31 -4.84 14.27
C SER A 254 -20.31 -6.36 14.07
N VAL A 255 -19.14 -6.97 13.85
CA VAL A 255 -19.01 -8.43 13.71
C VAL A 255 -19.40 -9.15 15.01
N GLU A 256 -18.98 -8.62 16.16
CA GLU A 256 -19.34 -9.21 17.46
C GLU A 256 -20.84 -9.08 17.75
N ASN A 257 -21.45 -7.94 17.41
CA ASN A 257 -22.90 -7.77 17.53
C ASN A 257 -23.66 -8.74 16.61
N GLN A 258 -23.15 -9.00 15.40
CA GLN A 258 -23.75 -9.97 14.49
C GLN A 258 -23.73 -11.39 15.06
N LYS A 259 -22.61 -11.80 15.67
CA LYS A 259 -22.53 -13.08 16.40
C LYS A 259 -23.53 -13.17 17.56
N ARG A 260 -23.70 -12.09 18.32
CA ARG A 260 -24.69 -12.03 19.42
C ARG A 260 -26.12 -12.17 18.90
N ILE A 261 -26.44 -11.53 17.77
CA ILE A 261 -27.75 -11.65 17.11
C ILE A 261 -27.98 -13.08 16.63
N GLU A 262 -26.99 -13.72 16.00
CA GLU A 262 -27.08 -15.10 15.55
C GLU A 262 -27.30 -16.08 16.71
N LYS A 263 -26.57 -15.88 17.82
CA LYS A 263 -26.76 -16.66 19.05
C LYS A 263 -28.17 -16.48 19.62
N ALA A 264 -28.65 -15.24 19.74
CA ALA A 264 -30.00 -14.98 20.23
C ALA A 264 -31.09 -15.59 19.33
N ARG A 265 -30.90 -15.57 18.01
CA ARG A 265 -31.80 -16.25 17.06
C ARG A 265 -31.85 -17.76 17.30
N ALA A 266 -30.69 -18.38 17.54
CA ALA A 266 -30.63 -19.81 17.86
C ALA A 266 -31.34 -20.14 19.18
N GLU A 267 -31.19 -19.30 20.21
CA GLU A 267 -31.88 -19.46 21.49
C GLU A 267 -33.41 -19.31 21.37
N ILE A 268 -33.87 -18.34 20.57
CA ILE A 268 -35.29 -18.15 20.26
C ILE A 268 -35.85 -19.38 19.53
N GLU A 269 -35.14 -19.92 18.54
CA GLU A 269 -35.63 -21.10 17.81
C GLU A 269 -35.68 -22.33 18.71
N ASN A 270 -34.68 -22.55 19.56
CA ASN A 270 -34.71 -23.63 20.55
C ASN A 270 -35.91 -23.50 21.51
N THR A 271 -36.18 -22.29 21.99
CA THR A 271 -37.34 -22.01 22.85
C THR A 271 -38.65 -22.27 22.12
N ARG A 272 -38.73 -21.89 20.83
CA ARG A 272 -39.89 -22.14 19.98
C ARG A 272 -40.16 -23.63 19.81
N VAL A 273 -39.13 -24.42 19.56
CA VAL A 273 -39.23 -25.89 19.44
C VAL A 273 -39.71 -26.50 20.75
N GLN A 274 -39.14 -26.08 21.88
CA GLN A 274 -39.57 -26.57 23.20
C GLN A 274 -41.05 -26.27 23.47
N LEU A 275 -41.49 -25.04 23.23
CA LEU A 275 -42.89 -24.64 23.41
C LEU A 275 -43.85 -25.45 22.54
N HIS A 276 -43.47 -25.78 21.29
CA HIS A 276 -44.30 -26.65 20.45
C HIS A 276 -44.42 -28.06 21.03
N GLY A 277 -43.33 -28.60 21.61
CA GLY A 277 -43.36 -29.87 22.31
C GLY A 277 -44.29 -29.84 23.53
N ASP A 278 -44.17 -28.81 24.37
CA ASP A 278 -44.99 -28.65 25.57
C ASP A 278 -46.48 -28.50 25.23
N ILE A 279 -46.82 -27.74 24.19
CA ILE A 279 -48.20 -27.62 23.68
C ILE A 279 -48.75 -29.00 23.27
N GLY A 280 -47.95 -29.81 22.57
CA GLY A 280 -48.35 -31.16 22.19
C GLY A 280 -48.64 -32.07 23.40
N VAL A 281 -47.85 -31.95 24.47
CA VAL A 281 -48.09 -32.68 25.72
C VAL A 281 -49.42 -32.26 26.35
N VAL A 282 -49.69 -30.96 26.44
CA VAL A 282 -50.95 -30.43 27.00
C VAL A 282 -52.15 -30.87 26.18
N GLN A 283 -52.05 -30.87 24.84
CA GLN A 283 -53.12 -31.35 23.96
C GLN A 283 -53.44 -32.83 24.20
N ASN A 284 -52.41 -33.67 24.36
CA ASN A 284 -52.59 -35.08 24.69
C ASN A 284 -53.25 -35.29 26.06
N GLN A 285 -52.84 -34.53 27.08
CA GLN A 285 -53.45 -34.59 28.41
C GLN A 285 -54.92 -34.18 28.37
N ASN A 286 -55.27 -33.12 27.63
CA ASN A 286 -56.65 -32.68 27.47
C ASN A 286 -57.50 -33.73 26.75
N ALA A 287 -56.97 -34.40 25.73
CA ALA A 287 -57.67 -35.50 25.04
C ALA A 287 -57.94 -36.69 25.98
N GLN A 288 -56.97 -37.05 26.83
CA GLN A 288 -57.15 -38.09 27.85
C GLN A 288 -58.19 -37.71 28.91
N LEU A 289 -58.21 -36.44 29.34
CA LEU A 289 -59.21 -35.94 30.28
C LEU A 289 -60.60 -35.96 29.68
N ALA A 290 -60.76 -35.52 28.43
CA ALA A 290 -62.04 -35.59 27.71
C ALA A 290 -62.56 -37.03 27.64
N ALA A 291 -61.71 -37.98 27.23
CA ALA A 291 -62.09 -39.40 27.18
C ALA A 291 -62.49 -39.97 28.56
N ARG A 292 -61.87 -39.49 29.65
CA ARG A 292 -62.26 -39.87 31.02
C ARG A 292 -63.58 -39.27 31.45
N ILE A 293 -63.87 -38.02 31.05
CA ILE A 293 -65.15 -37.37 31.30
C ILE A 293 -66.25 -38.13 30.57
N ASP A 294 -66.10 -38.42 29.29
CA ASP A 294 -67.06 -39.18 28.48
C ASP A 294 -67.35 -40.56 29.12
N ALA A 295 -66.30 -41.25 29.60
CA ALA A 295 -66.44 -42.54 30.27
C ALA A 295 -67.17 -42.46 31.62
N LEU A 296 -67.00 -41.36 32.37
CA LEU A 296 -67.70 -41.13 33.63
C LEU A 296 -69.16 -40.77 33.39
N GLU A 297 -69.46 -39.92 32.40
CA GLU A 297 -70.82 -39.58 32.00
C GLU A 297 -71.59 -40.81 31.52
N ALA A 298 -70.96 -41.68 30.73
CA ALA A 298 -71.55 -42.96 30.31
C ALA A 298 -71.89 -43.87 31.50
N LYS A 299 -71.04 -43.93 32.54
CA LYS A 299 -71.33 -44.68 33.77
C LYS A 299 -72.50 -44.09 34.56
N LEU A 300 -72.49 -42.77 34.74
CA LEU A 300 -73.56 -42.06 35.46
C LEU A 300 -74.93 -42.27 34.81
N ASN A 301 -74.98 -42.23 33.48
CA ASN A 301 -76.21 -42.45 32.71
C ASN A 301 -76.62 -43.93 32.65
N GLY A 302 -75.69 -44.86 32.83
CA GLY A 302 -75.96 -46.31 32.91
C GLY A 302 -76.51 -46.77 34.26
N ASP A 303 -76.16 -46.08 35.35
CA ASP A 303 -76.66 -46.37 36.71
C ASP A 303 -78.06 -45.77 36.99
N SER A 304 -78.71 -45.19 35.97
CA SER A 304 -80.02 -44.53 36.05
C SER A 304 -81.18 -45.36 35.47
N GLN A 305 -80.97 -46.66 35.21
CA GLN A 305 -82.02 -47.64 34.85
C GLN A 305 -82.24 -48.63 36.01
#